data_AF-A0A0B5ATC9-F1
#
_entry.id   AF-A0A0B5ATC9-F1
#
_cell.length_a   1.000
_cell.length_b   1.000
_cell.length_c   1.000
_cell.angle_alpha   90.00
_cell.angle_beta   90.00
_cell.angle_gamma   90.00
#
_symmetry.space_group_name_H-M   'P 1'
#
loop_
_entity.id
_entity.type
_entity.pdbx_description
1 polymer ?
#
loop_
_entity_poly.entity_id
_entity_poly.type
_entity_poly.pdbx_seq_one_letter_code
_entity_poly.pdbx_strand_id
1 'polypeptide(L)'
;MEKKKMTRGTKKLVEDAISQLEPSKKNNTNAICEKMVEMLVDRFDGANLDYQLKRMDLETTGRIIEKIDEYFQKHPNLLFEETDSQELATT
;
A
#
# COMPACT_ATOMS: atom_id res chain seq x y z
N MET A 1 -8.58 -20.44 7.49
CA MET A 1 -7.16 -20.04 7.61
C MET A 1 -7.11 -18.77 8.43
N GLU A 2 -6.36 -18.72 9.53
CA GLU A 2 -6.14 -17.46 10.26
C GLU A 2 -5.36 -16.49 9.36
N LYS A 3 -5.89 -15.29 9.14
CA LYS A 3 -5.15 -14.23 8.45
C LYS A 3 -4.03 -13.74 9.37
N LYS A 4 -2.78 -13.99 8.98
CA LYS A 4 -1.61 -13.48 9.71
C LYS A 4 -1.67 -11.96 9.71
N LYS A 5 -1.77 -11.38 10.90
CA LYS A 5 -1.87 -9.93 11.12
C LYS A 5 -0.73 -9.22 10.40
N MET A 6 -1.05 -8.17 9.65
CA MET A 6 -0.04 -7.33 8.98
C MET A 6 1.06 -6.89 9.96
N THR A 7 2.32 -7.08 9.55
CA THR A 7 3.47 -6.67 10.36
C THR A 7 3.62 -5.14 10.35
N ARG A 8 4.29 -4.57 11.36
CA ARG A 8 4.59 -3.13 11.39
C ARG A 8 5.40 -2.68 10.17
N GLY A 9 6.33 -3.52 9.70
CA GLY A 9 7.14 -3.23 8.52
C GLY A 9 6.29 -3.20 7.25
N THR A 10 5.38 -4.17 7.10
CA THR A 10 4.45 -4.24 5.97
C THR A 10 3.53 -3.02 5.95
N LYS A 11 2.98 -2.64 7.11
CA LYS A 11 2.15 -1.43 7.24
C LYS A 11 2.89 -0.19 6.78
N LYS A 12 4.11 0.02 7.28
CA LYS A 12 4.93 1.17 6.91
C LYS A 12 5.27 1.17 5.41
N LEU A 13 5.53 -0.01 4.82
CA LEU A 13 5.79 -0.12 3.39
C LEU A 13 4.59 0.33 2.54
N VAL A 14 3.37 -0.04 2.93
CA VAL A 14 2.13 0.42 2.25
C VAL A 14 1.96 1.94 2.41
N GLU A 15 2.16 2.47 3.62
CA GLU A 15 2.08 3.92 3.90
C GLU A 15 3.10 4.72 3.09
N ASP A 16 4.37 4.29 3.10
CA ASP A 16 5.43 4.93 2.34
C ASP A 16 5.12 4.88 0.83
N ALA A 17 4.60 3.76 0.31
CA ALA A 17 4.22 3.61 -1.09
C ALA A 17 3.09 4.57 -1.49
N ILE A 18 2.02 4.65 -0.70
CA ILE A 18 0.91 5.60 -0.92
C ILE A 18 1.42 7.05 -0.90
N SER A 19 2.33 7.39 0.02
CA SER A 19 2.85 8.75 0.15
C SER A 19 3.67 9.22 -1.05
N GLN A 20 4.29 8.28 -1.78
CA GLN A 20 5.13 8.55 -2.95
C GLN A 20 4.36 8.52 -4.27
N LEU A 21 3.07 8.19 -4.25
CA LEU A 21 2.21 8.20 -5.41
C LEU A 21 1.54 9.57 -5.58
N GLU A 22 1.32 9.94 -6.84
CA GLU A 22 0.46 11.05 -7.22
C GLU A 22 -0.94 10.90 -6.59
N PRO A 23 -1.62 11.99 -6.19
CA PRO A 23 -2.93 11.93 -5.54
C PRO A 23 -3.93 11.02 -6.26
N SER A 24 -4.01 11.14 -7.58
CA SER A 24 -4.89 10.34 -8.46
C SER A 24 -4.62 8.82 -8.44
N LYS A 25 -3.51 8.37 -7.86
CA LYS A 25 -3.11 6.97 -7.78
C LYS A 25 -3.07 6.43 -6.35
N LYS A 26 -3.35 7.25 -5.33
CA LYS A 26 -3.24 6.86 -3.91
C LYS A 26 -4.23 5.80 -3.45
N ASN A 27 -5.33 5.61 -4.18
CA ASN A 27 -6.31 4.55 -3.97
C ASN A 27 -6.22 3.43 -5.03
N ASN A 28 -5.23 3.48 -5.93
CA ASN A 28 -5.06 2.48 -6.98
C ASN A 28 -4.16 1.34 -6.48
N THR A 29 -4.76 0.20 -6.15
CA THR A 29 -4.06 -0.98 -5.64
C THR A 29 -2.90 -1.44 -6.51
N ASN A 30 -3.03 -1.40 -7.85
CA ASN A 30 -1.96 -1.80 -8.75
C ASN A 30 -0.77 -0.84 -8.68
N ALA A 31 -1.03 0.47 -8.67
CA ALA A 31 0.01 1.49 -8.55
C ALA A 31 0.76 1.38 -7.21
N ILE A 32 0.03 1.09 -6.12
CA ILE A 32 0.63 0.85 -4.80
C ILE A 32 1.47 -0.43 -4.82
N CYS A 33 0.97 -1.50 -5.43
CA CYS A 33 1.70 -2.76 -5.54
C CYS A 33 3.02 -2.58 -6.31
N GLU A 34 2.98 -1.93 -7.48
CA GLU A 34 4.18 -1.60 -8.26
C GLU A 34 5.18 -0.81 -7.41
N LYS A 35 4.70 0.23 -6.72
CA LYS A 35 5.57 1.05 -5.88
C LYS A 35 6.18 0.27 -4.71
N MET A 36 5.41 -0.62 -4.08
CA MET A 36 5.93 -1.50 -3.03
C MET A 36 7.02 -2.44 -3.55
N VAL A 37 6.86 -2.99 -4.76
CA VAL A 37 7.86 -3.87 -5.38
C VAL A 37 9.15 -3.10 -5.66
N GLU A 38 9.07 -1.90 -6.26
CA GLU A 38 10.24 -1.01 -6.45
C GLU A 38 10.99 -0.80 -5.13
N MET A 39 10.27 -0.42 -4.08
CA MET A 39 10.86 -0.15 -2.78
C MET A 39 11.50 -1.39 -2.13
N LEU A 40 10.97 -2.59 -2.38
CA LEU A 40 11.53 -3.83 -1.86
C LEU A 40 12.84 -4.19 -2.56
N VAL A 41 12.90 -4.07 -3.89
CA VAL A 41 14.12 -4.37 -4.66
C VAL A 41 15.20 -3.30 -4.47
N ASP A 42 14.82 -2.05 -4.20
CA ASP A 42 15.77 -0.99 -3.88
C ASP A 42 16.40 -1.17 -2.48
N ARG A 43 15.63 -1.72 -1.53
CA ARG A 43 16.07 -1.89 -0.13
C ARG A 43 16.83 -3.20 0.12
N PHE A 44 16.54 -4.24 -0.64
CA PHE A 44 17.05 -5.59 -0.38
C PHE A 44 17.52 -6.27 -1.66
N ASP A 45 18.64 -6.97 -1.57
CA ASP A 45 19.25 -7.73 -2.66
C ASP A 45 19.40 -9.22 -2.33
N GLY A 46 19.43 -10.05 -3.37
CA GLY A 46 19.72 -11.48 -3.30
C GLY A 46 18.97 -12.23 -2.18
N ALA A 47 19.71 -12.98 -1.36
CA ALA A 47 19.15 -13.79 -0.28
C ALA A 47 18.43 -12.98 0.83
N ASN A 48 18.76 -11.69 0.96
CA ASN A 48 18.09 -10.82 1.94
C ASN A 48 16.67 -10.46 1.46
N LEU A 49 16.47 -10.23 0.16
CA LEU A 49 15.16 -9.99 -0.42
C LEU A 49 14.20 -11.16 -0.14
N ASP A 50 14.61 -12.38 -0.48
CA ASP A 50 13.80 -13.59 -0.26
C ASP A 50 13.41 -13.79 1.21
N TYR A 51 14.34 -13.52 2.12
CA TYR A 51 14.09 -13.58 3.56
C TYR A 51 13.06 -12.53 4.00
N GLN A 52 13.19 -11.28 3.55
CA GLN A 52 12.26 -10.21 3.93
C GLN A 52 10.87 -10.43 3.36
N LEU A 53 10.75 -10.89 2.10
CA LEU A 53 9.46 -11.22 1.50
C LEU A 53 8.71 -12.28 2.33
N LYS A 54 9.38 -13.36 2.73
CA LYS A 54 8.80 -14.40 3.60
C LYS A 54 8.43 -13.89 4.99
N ARG A 55 9.31 -13.09 5.59
CA ARG A 55 9.09 -12.53 6.92
C ARG A 55 7.88 -11.58 6.93
N MET A 56 7.69 -10.83 5.85
CA MET A 56 6.63 -9.83 5.70
C MET A 56 5.33 -10.38 5.10
N ASP A 57 5.32 -11.65 4.65
CA ASP A 57 4.19 -12.30 3.96
C ASP A 57 3.85 -11.55 2.66
N LEU A 58 4.87 -11.33 1.81
CA LEU A 58 4.84 -10.57 0.55
C LEU A 58 5.44 -11.36 -0.63
N GLU A 59 5.52 -12.69 -0.55
CA GLU A 59 6.21 -13.55 -1.53
C GLU A 59 5.58 -13.54 -2.92
N THR A 60 4.33 -13.08 -3.05
CA THR A 60 3.62 -13.01 -4.33
C THR A 60 2.90 -11.68 -4.47
N THR A 61 2.65 -11.26 -5.72
CA THR A 61 1.81 -10.11 -6.02
C THR A 61 0.43 -10.21 -5.35
N GLY A 62 -0.17 -11.41 -5.34
CA GLY A 62 -1.44 -11.64 -4.65
C GLY A 62 -1.37 -11.35 -3.15
N ARG A 63 -0.28 -11.74 -2.48
CA ARG A 63 -0.05 -11.42 -1.06
C ARG A 63 0.11 -9.92 -0.84
N ILE A 64 0.85 -9.23 -1.72
CA ILE A 64 1.00 -7.76 -1.64
C ILE A 64 -0.36 -7.08 -1.74
N ILE A 65 -1.18 -7.46 -2.72
CA ILE A 65 -2.54 -6.96 -2.93
C ILE A 65 -3.41 -7.23 -1.69
N GLU A 66 -3.38 -8.43 -1.13
CA GLU A 66 -4.12 -8.76 0.10
C GLU A 66 -3.75 -7.84 1.28
N LYS A 67 -2.49 -7.42 1.40
CA LYS A 67 -2.05 -6.49 2.46
C LYS A 67 -2.50 -5.05 2.19
N ILE A 68 -2.51 -4.62 0.94
CA ILE A 68 -3.05 -3.31 0.55
C ILE A 68 -4.55 -3.26 0.85
N ASP A 69 -5.30 -4.31 0.51
CA ASP A 69 -6.73 -4.41 0.83
C ASP A 69 -6.98 -4.44 2.34
N GLU A 70 -6.17 -5.19 3.11
CA GLU A 70 -6.24 -5.20 4.58
C GLU A 70 -5.96 -3.80 5.16
N TYR A 71 -5.07 -3.02 4.53
CA TYR A 71 -4.79 -1.65 4.93
C TYR A 71 -6.00 -0.75 4.66
N PHE A 72 -6.58 -0.77 3.45
CA PHE A 72 -7.76 0.04 3.13
C PHE A 72 -8.98 -0.32 3.97
N GLN A 73 -9.19 -1.60 4.30
CA GLN A 73 -10.26 -2.02 5.21
C GLN A 73 -10.15 -1.40 6.60
N LYS A 74 -8.94 -1.10 7.06
CA LYS A 74 -8.68 -0.41 8.35
C LYS A 74 -8.67 1.11 8.22
N HIS A 75 -8.57 1.62 7.01
CA HIS A 75 -8.44 3.04 6.69
C HIS A 75 -9.42 3.44 5.57
N PRO A 76 -10.75 3.28 5.79
CA PRO A 76 -11.75 3.49 4.74
C PRO A 76 -11.77 4.93 4.20
N ASN A 77 -11.36 5.92 5.00
CA ASN A 77 -11.28 7.32 4.60
C ASN A 77 -10.30 7.56 3.44
N LEU A 78 -9.39 6.63 3.15
CA LEU A 78 -8.50 6.72 1.99
C LEU A 78 -9.16 6.26 0.67
N LEU A 79 -10.32 5.60 0.76
CA LEU A 79 -11.13 5.21 -0.39
C LEU A 79 -12.14 6.30 -0.78
N PHE A 80 -12.53 7.13 0.19
CA PHE A 80 -13.43 8.24 0.01
C PHE A 80 -12.63 9.53 0.11
N GLU A 81 -12.06 10.00 -1.00
CA GLU A 81 -11.75 11.43 -1.06
C GLU A 81 -13.10 12.15 -1.00
N GLU A 82 -13.33 12.89 0.10
CA GLU A 82 -14.41 13.86 0.16
C GLU A 82 -14.22 14.78 -1.05
N THR A 83 -15.12 14.65 -2.02
CA THR A 83 -15.45 15.76 -2.92
C THR A 83 -16.03 16.85 -2.04
N ASP A 84 -15.17 17.59 -1.36
CA ASP A 84 -15.54 18.84 -0.74
C ASP A 84 -15.90 19.80 -1.87
N SER A 85 -17.21 19.86 -2.09
CA SER A 85 -17.97 20.96 -2.64
C SER A 85 -17.18 22.27 -2.70
N GLN A 86 -16.72 22.65 -3.89
CA GLN A 86 -16.63 24.05 -4.26
C GLN A 86 -17.87 24.40 -5.06
N GLU A 87 -19.00 24.57 -4.37
CA GLU A 87 -20.07 25.44 -4.86
C GLU A 87 -20.02 26.76 -4.07
N LEU A 88 -19.96 27.86 -4.82
CA LEU A 88 -20.46 29.20 -4.51
C LEU A 88 -19.63 30.11 -3.59
N ALA A 89 -18.66 30.79 -4.21
CA ALA A 89 -18.41 32.23 -4.03
C ALA A 89 -17.68 32.69 -5.31
N THR A 90 -18.26 33.48 -6.21
CA THR A 90 -18.82 34.82 -6.01
C THR A 90 -19.56 35.27 -7.27
N THR A 91 -20.74 35.88 -7.05
CA THR A 91 -21.40 36.98 -7.80
C THR A 91 -21.86 36.73 -9.24
#